data_AF-A0A939AD99-F1
#
_entry.id   AF-A0A939AD99-F1
#
_cell.length_a   1.000
_cell.length_b   1.000
_cell.length_c   1.000
_cell.angle_alpha   90.00
_cell.angle_beta   90.00
_cell.angle_gamma   90.00
#
_symmetry.space_group_name_H-M   'P 1'
#
loop_
_entity.id
_entity.type
_entity.pdbx_description
1 polymer ?
#
loop_
_entity_poly.entity_id
_entity_poly.type
_entity_poly.pdbx_seq_one_letter_code
_entity_poly.pdbx_strand_id
1 'polypeptide(L)'
;MKKVRFTIIAALFLALAGCDGGGGDDNNGGGGGGGGDMCGGKCVDGQYCWNGICVNGCLSNGDCAADQYCVDDEFFDQGHCSLKEATGCASNSDCTSPQVCKLGACVTEAAEPPPAGCEWKSDMTDGCEANEVCIQEEEDAEGKPLPGDCYAMPACGEDGSCPKDVTGGVCNEKAAGGKIIASKGRICLMGLCYGDTDCPEKMECMKSFGDLGACMPEGMNPGGCQTDDDCPEGEKCQGAMAGMPGTCMPDMF
;
A
#
# COMPACT_ATOMS: atom_id res chain seq x y z
N MET A 1 -45.81 -3.91 17.38
CA MET A 1 -46.06 -4.93 16.35
C MET A 1 -45.12 -6.11 16.63
N LYS A 2 -45.70 -7.32 16.58
CA LYS A 2 -45.19 -8.71 16.78
C LYS A 2 -43.92 -9.00 17.60
N LYS A 3 -44.16 -9.78 18.67
CA LYS A 3 -43.24 -10.54 19.52
C LYS A 3 -43.02 -11.97 18.96
N VAL A 4 -41.77 -12.45 18.99
CA VAL A 4 -41.30 -13.70 19.66
C VAL A 4 -41.58 -15.11 19.05
N ARG A 5 -40.45 -15.77 18.72
CA ARG A 5 -39.98 -17.19 18.94
C ARG A 5 -40.38 -18.38 18.02
N PHE A 6 -39.29 -19.03 17.55
CA PHE A 6 -38.90 -20.46 17.58
C PHE A 6 -39.93 -21.56 17.28
N THR A 7 -39.61 -22.36 16.26
CA THR A 7 -39.95 -23.79 16.20
C THR A 7 -38.77 -24.58 15.59
N ILE A 8 -38.17 -25.47 16.40
CA ILE A 8 -37.31 -26.58 16.00
C ILE A 8 -38.18 -27.84 16.01
N ILE A 9 -38.21 -28.60 14.92
CA ILE A 9 -38.64 -30.02 14.84
C ILE A 9 -37.79 -30.67 13.72
N ALA A 10 -36.74 -31.42 14.08
CA ALA A 10 -36.63 -32.90 14.06
C ALA A 10 -36.70 -33.51 12.63
N ALA A 11 -35.57 -33.90 12.03
CA ALA A 11 -34.86 -35.19 12.16
C ALA A 11 -35.38 -36.28 11.19
N LEU A 12 -34.51 -36.79 10.31
CA LEU A 12 -34.57 -38.18 9.87
C LEU A 12 -33.19 -38.75 9.47
N PHE A 13 -33.01 -40.00 9.84
CA PHE A 13 -31.79 -40.80 10.04
C PHE A 13 -31.09 -41.40 8.79
N LEU A 14 -29.79 -41.69 9.00
CA LEU A 14 -28.97 -42.88 8.64
C LEU A 14 -28.92 -43.41 7.19
N ALA A 15 -27.69 -43.49 6.68
CA ALA A 15 -27.12 -44.75 6.20
C ALA A 15 -25.59 -44.79 6.43
N LEU A 16 -25.15 -45.69 7.31
CA LEU A 16 -23.77 -46.18 7.40
C LEU A 16 -23.58 -47.27 6.34
N ALA A 17 -22.52 -47.18 5.55
CA ALA A 17 -21.90 -48.32 4.90
C ALA A 17 -20.38 -48.16 5.03
N GLY A 18 -19.78 -48.96 5.91
CA GLY A 18 -18.35 -49.19 5.91
C GLY A 18 -17.95 -50.12 4.77
N CYS A 19 -16.75 -49.91 4.24
CA CYS A 19 -16.03 -50.93 3.49
C CYS A 19 -14.59 -50.95 4.01
N ASP A 20 -14.23 -52.07 4.63
CA ASP A 20 -12.89 -52.43 5.06
C ASP A 20 -12.30 -53.41 4.02
N GLY A 21 -11.01 -53.30 3.76
CA GLY A 21 -10.19 -54.41 3.25
C GLY A 21 -9.52 -54.21 1.88
N GLY A 22 -8.19 -54.32 1.88
CA GLY A 22 -7.43 -54.95 0.78
C GLY A 22 -6.32 -54.10 0.17
N GLY A 23 -5.06 -54.42 0.47
CA GLY A 23 -3.88 -53.91 -0.23
C GLY A 23 -3.58 -54.62 -1.55
N GLY A 24 -2.52 -54.16 -2.23
CA GLY A 24 -1.88 -54.85 -3.34
C GLY A 24 -1.64 -53.95 -4.55
N ASP A 25 -0.35 -53.74 -4.85
CA ASP A 25 0.18 -53.11 -6.06
C ASP A 25 -0.39 -53.74 -7.36
N ASP A 26 -0.57 -52.93 -8.41
CA ASP A 26 -0.09 -53.24 -9.76
C ASP A 26 -0.30 -52.09 -10.76
N ASN A 27 0.70 -51.91 -11.61
CA ASN A 27 0.80 -50.93 -12.68
C ASN A 27 -0.21 -51.15 -13.81
N ASN A 28 -0.79 -50.06 -14.33
CA ASN A 28 -1.13 -49.88 -15.76
C ASN A 28 -1.42 -48.38 -15.96
N GLY A 29 -0.80 -47.62 -16.88
CA GLY A 29 -0.49 -47.99 -18.25
C GLY A 29 -1.76 -47.90 -19.09
N GLY A 30 -1.99 -46.77 -19.75
CA GLY A 30 -3.03 -46.66 -20.78
C GLY A 30 -3.88 -45.40 -20.69
N GLY A 31 -3.74 -44.55 -21.72
CA GLY A 31 -4.39 -43.26 -21.83
C GLY A 31 -5.89 -43.30 -22.15
N GLY A 32 -6.48 -42.11 -22.11
CA GLY A 32 -7.86 -41.84 -22.52
C GLY A 32 -8.15 -40.37 -22.30
N GLY A 33 -8.40 -39.64 -23.39
CA GLY A 33 -8.64 -38.20 -23.37
C GLY A 33 -9.82 -37.79 -22.50
N GLY A 34 -9.63 -36.69 -21.77
CA GLY A 34 -10.64 -35.95 -21.03
C GLY A 34 -10.14 -34.52 -20.84
N GLY A 35 -11.02 -33.53 -21.05
CA GLY A 35 -10.69 -32.11 -21.17
C GLY A 35 -9.71 -31.58 -20.12
N GLY A 36 -8.73 -30.80 -20.60
CA GLY A 36 -7.61 -30.27 -19.84
C GLY A 36 -8.03 -29.51 -18.59
N ASP A 37 -7.49 -29.99 -17.48
CA ASP A 37 -7.27 -29.38 -16.18
C ASP A 37 -8.20 -28.23 -15.73
N MET A 38 -9.18 -28.55 -14.89
CA MET A 38 -10.04 -27.54 -14.25
C MET A 38 -9.47 -27.14 -12.88
N CYS A 39 -8.17 -26.82 -12.85
CA CYS A 39 -7.26 -26.53 -11.70
C CYS A 39 -6.61 -27.71 -10.95
N GLY A 40 -6.64 -28.93 -11.47
CA GLY A 40 -5.84 -30.10 -11.04
C GLY A 40 -4.34 -30.02 -11.39
N GLY A 41 -3.82 -28.81 -11.31
CA GLY A 41 -2.46 -28.34 -11.48
C GLY A 41 -2.49 -26.90 -10.98
N LYS A 42 -1.51 -26.50 -10.16
CA LYS A 42 -1.51 -25.17 -9.55
C LYS A 42 -1.53 -24.12 -10.67
N CYS A 43 -2.42 -23.13 -10.57
CA CYS A 43 -2.39 -21.98 -11.48
C CYS A 43 -0.99 -21.34 -11.44
N VAL A 44 -0.60 -20.66 -12.52
CA VAL A 44 0.69 -19.94 -12.53
C VAL A 44 0.67 -18.87 -11.45
N ASP A 45 1.85 -18.51 -10.94
CA ASP A 45 1.98 -17.48 -9.92
C ASP A 45 1.29 -16.18 -10.36
N GLY A 46 0.54 -15.55 -9.45
CA GLY A 46 -0.33 -14.42 -9.74
C GLY A 46 -1.74 -14.80 -10.18
N GLN A 47 -2.11 -16.09 -10.12
CA GLN A 47 -3.45 -16.58 -10.43
C GLN A 47 -3.95 -17.56 -9.38
N TYR A 48 -5.26 -17.54 -9.14
CA TYR A 48 -5.95 -18.49 -8.27
C TYR A 48 -7.01 -19.28 -9.04
N CYS A 49 -7.36 -20.46 -8.53
CA CYS A 49 -8.42 -21.26 -9.13
C CYS A 49 -9.81 -20.78 -8.71
N TRP A 50 -10.64 -20.40 -9.67
CA TRP A 50 -12.05 -20.09 -9.46
C TRP A 50 -12.95 -20.92 -10.38
N ASN A 51 -13.79 -21.78 -9.80
CA ASN A 51 -14.71 -22.66 -10.54
C ASN A 51 -14.06 -23.43 -11.69
N GLY A 52 -12.81 -23.86 -11.50
CA GLY A 52 -12.06 -24.63 -12.48
C GLY A 52 -11.37 -23.81 -13.57
N ILE A 53 -11.26 -22.49 -13.40
CA ILE A 53 -10.56 -21.58 -14.30
C ILE A 53 -9.53 -20.79 -13.48
N CYS A 54 -8.31 -20.64 -14.00
CA CYS A 54 -7.32 -19.76 -13.39
C CYS A 54 -7.68 -18.30 -13.68
N VAL A 55 -7.85 -17.51 -12.62
CA VAL A 55 -8.21 -16.09 -12.64
C VAL A 55 -7.04 -15.29 -12.07
N ASN A 56 -6.76 -14.12 -12.64
CA ASN A 56 -5.72 -13.23 -12.14
C ASN A 56 -6.03 -12.75 -10.73
N GLY A 57 -5.02 -12.72 -9.88
CA GLY A 57 -5.14 -12.36 -8.47
C GLY A 57 -4.74 -13.53 -7.58
N CYS A 58 -5.05 -13.42 -6.30
CA CYS A 58 -4.72 -14.40 -5.29
C CYS A 58 -5.82 -14.47 -4.22
N LEU A 59 -5.95 -15.64 -3.60
CA LEU A 59 -6.75 -15.85 -2.38
C LEU A 59 -5.85 -16.18 -1.18
N SER A 60 -4.59 -16.50 -1.44
CA SER A 60 -3.59 -16.84 -0.44
C SER A 60 -2.17 -16.58 -0.95
N ASN A 61 -1.19 -16.51 -0.06
CA ASN A 61 0.23 -16.46 -0.43
C ASN A 61 0.67 -17.65 -1.29
N GLY A 62 -0.09 -18.76 -1.25
CA GLY A 62 0.13 -19.91 -2.12
C GLY A 62 -0.10 -19.59 -3.59
N ASP A 63 -0.90 -18.58 -3.94
CA ASP A 63 -1.19 -18.22 -5.34
C ASP A 63 -0.14 -17.28 -5.95
N CYS A 64 0.83 -16.82 -5.14
CA CYS A 64 1.87 -15.89 -5.53
C CYS A 64 3.23 -16.57 -5.67
N ALA A 65 4.15 -15.89 -6.36
CA ALA A 65 5.55 -16.31 -6.43
C ALA A 65 6.20 -16.29 -5.04
N ALA A 66 7.32 -17.00 -4.89
CA ALA A 66 7.95 -17.20 -3.57
C ALA A 66 8.43 -15.89 -2.89
N ASP A 67 8.78 -14.89 -3.68
CA ASP A 67 9.17 -13.53 -3.28
C ASP A 67 7.98 -12.57 -3.17
N GLN A 68 6.76 -13.06 -3.41
CA GLN A 68 5.53 -12.31 -3.33
C GLN A 68 4.61 -12.83 -2.22
N TYR A 69 3.65 -12.01 -1.85
CA TYR A 69 2.58 -12.37 -0.94
C TYR A 69 1.25 -11.82 -1.45
N CYS A 70 0.15 -12.43 -1.00
CA CYS A 70 -1.17 -12.02 -1.40
C CYS A 70 -1.62 -10.84 -0.55
N VAL A 71 -1.79 -9.69 -1.18
CA VAL A 71 -2.42 -8.52 -0.57
C VAL A 71 -3.91 -8.66 -0.79
N ASP A 72 -4.59 -9.07 0.28
CA ASP A 72 -6.04 -8.98 0.40
C ASP A 72 -6.33 -7.70 1.19
N ASP A 73 -6.91 -6.69 0.52
CA ASP A 73 -7.40 -5.50 1.20
C ASP A 73 -8.84 -5.21 0.80
N GLU A 74 -9.54 -4.48 1.67
CA GLU A 74 -10.97 -4.20 1.51
C GLU A 74 -11.33 -3.38 0.27
N PHE A 75 -10.33 -2.87 -0.45
CA PHE A 75 -10.51 -2.05 -1.65
C PHE A 75 -10.34 -2.83 -2.95
N PHE A 76 -9.80 -4.06 -2.90
CA PHE A 76 -9.73 -4.94 -4.05
C PHE A 76 -10.76 -6.06 -3.95
N ASP A 77 -11.61 -6.19 -4.97
CA ASP A 77 -12.58 -7.31 -5.06
C ASP A 77 -11.88 -8.68 -5.08
N GLN A 78 -10.60 -8.72 -5.46
CA GLN A 78 -9.73 -9.89 -5.54
C GLN A 78 -8.33 -9.48 -5.07
N GLY A 79 -7.73 -10.29 -4.20
CA GLY A 79 -6.36 -10.04 -3.75
C GLY A 79 -5.38 -10.02 -4.93
N HIS A 80 -4.27 -9.30 -4.78
CA HIS A 80 -3.21 -9.24 -5.79
C HIS A 80 -1.85 -9.63 -5.18
N CYS A 81 -0.99 -10.22 -5.99
CA CYS A 81 0.35 -10.59 -5.56
C CYS A 81 1.27 -9.37 -5.60
N SER A 82 1.85 -9.03 -4.46
CA SER A 82 2.84 -7.96 -4.31
C SER A 82 4.14 -8.51 -3.78
N LEU A 83 5.27 -7.85 -4.09
CA LEU A 83 6.58 -8.22 -3.57
C LEU A 83 6.58 -8.12 -2.03
N LYS A 84 7.25 -9.08 -1.39
CA LYS A 84 7.41 -9.08 0.08
C LYS A 84 8.26 -7.92 0.57
N GLU A 85 9.21 -7.49 -0.25
CA GLU A 85 10.09 -6.35 0.03
C GLU A 85 9.83 -5.26 -1.00
N ALA A 86 9.43 -4.08 -0.53
CA ALA A 86 9.27 -2.93 -1.38
C ALA A 86 10.65 -2.39 -1.78
N THR A 87 10.92 -2.31 -3.09
CA THR A 87 12.21 -1.82 -3.62
C THR A 87 12.05 -0.38 -4.09
N GLY A 88 13.00 0.49 -3.70
CA GLY A 88 13.06 1.88 -4.15
C GLY A 88 13.74 2.04 -5.51
N CYS A 89 13.75 3.26 -6.03
CA CYS A 89 14.45 3.62 -7.26
C CYS A 89 15.15 4.98 -7.11
N ALA A 90 16.34 5.12 -7.72
CA ALA A 90 17.01 6.41 -7.84
C ALA A 90 16.78 7.06 -9.22
N SER A 91 16.41 6.26 -10.21
CA SER A 91 16.26 6.64 -11.60
C SER A 91 15.30 5.72 -12.37
N ASN A 92 14.81 6.17 -13.52
CA ASN A 92 13.93 5.35 -14.37
C ASN A 92 14.59 4.04 -14.86
N SER A 93 15.93 3.97 -14.90
CA SER A 93 16.63 2.73 -15.26
C SER A 93 16.55 1.64 -14.18
N ASP A 94 16.18 2.00 -12.96
CA ASP A 94 15.99 1.04 -11.87
C ASP A 94 14.61 0.38 -11.93
N CYS A 95 13.69 0.92 -12.74
CA CYS A 95 12.32 0.45 -12.87
C CYS A 95 12.12 -0.35 -14.16
N THR A 96 11.30 -1.41 -14.08
CA THR A 96 10.91 -2.19 -15.24
C THR A 96 9.77 -1.50 -15.99
N SER A 97 9.93 -1.28 -17.29
CA SER A 97 8.87 -0.74 -18.14
C SER A 97 7.56 -1.54 -17.99
N PRO A 98 6.39 -0.89 -17.84
CA PRO A 98 6.10 0.53 -18.07
C PRO A 98 6.32 1.47 -16.86
N GLN A 99 6.91 1.01 -15.77
CA GLN A 99 7.08 1.83 -14.57
C GLN A 99 8.10 2.95 -14.76
N VAL A 100 7.91 4.03 -14.01
CA VAL A 100 8.81 5.18 -13.91
C VAL A 100 9.20 5.41 -12.45
N CYS A 101 10.36 6.02 -12.22
CA CYS A 101 10.81 6.36 -10.89
C CYS A 101 10.24 7.72 -10.47
N LYS A 102 9.33 7.72 -9.50
CA LYS A 102 8.78 8.93 -8.88
C LYS A 102 8.86 8.82 -7.37
N LEU A 103 9.30 9.90 -6.71
CA LEU A 103 9.42 9.96 -5.25
C LEU A 103 10.20 8.80 -4.63
N GLY A 104 11.20 8.27 -5.33
CA GLY A 104 12.02 7.15 -4.83
C GLY A 104 11.37 5.77 -4.96
N ALA A 105 10.23 5.65 -5.65
CA ALA A 105 9.52 4.41 -5.90
C ALA A 105 9.25 4.18 -7.39
N CYS A 106 9.30 2.91 -7.82
CA CYS A 106 8.81 2.52 -9.14
C CYS A 106 7.29 2.53 -9.14
N VAL A 107 6.71 3.48 -9.86
CA VAL A 107 5.26 3.66 -9.97
C VAL A 107 4.82 3.48 -11.42
N THR A 108 3.56 3.11 -11.60
CA THR A 108 2.92 3.10 -12.92
C THR A 108 1.92 4.25 -12.95
N GLU A 109 1.95 5.04 -14.01
CA GLU A 109 0.91 6.04 -14.25
C GLU A 109 -0.44 5.32 -14.45
N ALA A 110 -1.52 5.89 -13.89
CA ALA A 110 -2.86 5.35 -14.05
C ALA A 110 -3.22 5.22 -15.54
N ALA A 111 -3.97 4.18 -15.90
CA ALA A 111 -4.44 4.02 -17.27
C ALA A 111 -5.37 5.19 -17.65
N GLU A 112 -5.12 5.82 -18.81
CA GLU A 112 -5.85 7.01 -19.28
C GLU A 112 -7.39 6.86 -19.28
N PRO A 113 -8.15 7.98 -19.15
CA PRO A 113 -7.71 9.31 -18.74
C PRO A 113 -7.91 9.50 -17.23
N PRO A 114 -6.97 10.16 -16.52
CA PRO A 114 -7.22 10.59 -15.16
C PRO A 114 -8.49 11.45 -15.14
N PRO A 115 -9.40 11.27 -14.17
CA PRO A 115 -10.58 12.12 -14.06
C PRO A 115 -10.13 13.57 -13.84
N ALA A 116 -10.19 14.42 -14.88
CA ALA A 116 -10.00 15.87 -14.82
C ALA A 116 -8.96 16.38 -13.79
N GLY A 117 -7.73 15.83 -13.77
CA GLY A 117 -6.72 16.17 -12.77
C GLY A 117 -7.11 15.73 -11.35
N CYS A 118 -6.24 14.96 -10.69
CA CYS A 118 -6.45 14.65 -9.29
C CYS A 118 -6.05 15.84 -8.39
N GLU A 119 -6.66 15.94 -7.21
CA GLU A 119 -6.34 16.99 -6.25
C GLU A 119 -6.54 16.51 -4.82
N TRP A 120 -5.55 16.79 -3.98
CA TRP A 120 -5.63 16.59 -2.54
C TRP A 120 -6.68 17.52 -1.91
N LYS A 121 -7.68 16.91 -1.30
CA LYS A 121 -8.74 17.58 -0.57
C LYS A 121 -8.43 17.59 0.93
N SER A 122 -9.09 18.48 1.65
CA SER A 122 -8.94 18.63 3.10
C SER A 122 -9.36 17.40 3.92
N ASP A 123 -10.09 16.46 3.32
CA ASP A 123 -10.46 15.19 3.91
C ASP A 123 -9.46 14.06 3.62
N MET A 124 -8.26 14.41 3.11
CA MET A 124 -7.20 13.49 2.70
C MET A 124 -7.61 12.56 1.53
N THR A 125 -8.68 12.88 0.81
CA THR A 125 -8.98 12.22 -0.47
C THR A 125 -8.29 12.96 -1.61
N ASP A 126 -7.89 12.23 -2.65
CA ASP A 126 -7.11 12.78 -3.75
C ASP A 126 -7.78 12.58 -5.13
N GLY A 127 -8.85 11.78 -5.18
CA GLY A 127 -9.57 11.45 -6.42
C GLY A 127 -8.96 10.29 -7.22
N CYS A 128 -7.89 9.66 -6.72
CA CYS A 128 -7.27 8.49 -7.34
C CYS A 128 -7.80 7.18 -6.76
N GLU A 129 -7.58 6.06 -7.46
CA GLU A 129 -7.96 4.71 -7.01
C GLU A 129 -7.24 4.31 -5.71
N ALA A 130 -7.67 3.21 -5.08
CA ALA A 130 -7.20 2.81 -3.75
C ALA A 130 -5.69 2.49 -3.67
N ASN A 131 -5.07 2.05 -4.77
CA ASN A 131 -3.62 1.82 -4.89
C ASN A 131 -2.86 3.03 -5.45
N GLU A 132 -3.53 4.13 -5.73
CA GLU A 132 -2.94 5.26 -6.42
C GLU A 132 -2.84 6.47 -5.50
N VAL A 133 -1.88 7.34 -5.76
CA VAL A 133 -1.75 8.63 -5.08
C VAL A 133 -1.68 9.74 -6.11
N CYS A 134 -2.37 10.84 -5.82
CA CYS A 134 -2.24 12.04 -6.62
C CYS A 134 -0.89 12.72 -6.42
N ILE A 135 -0.13 12.86 -7.50
CA ILE A 135 1.11 13.61 -7.53
C ILE A 135 0.90 14.81 -8.46
N GLN A 136 0.94 16.01 -7.87
CA GLN A 136 0.91 17.26 -8.61
C GLN A 136 2.34 17.71 -8.89
N GLU A 137 2.66 17.92 -10.15
CA GLU A 137 3.89 18.62 -10.53
C GLU A 137 3.67 20.13 -10.33
N GLU A 138 4.70 20.82 -9.83
CA GLU A 138 4.55 22.14 -9.23
C GLU A 138 3.97 23.17 -10.22
N GLU A 139 4.58 23.34 -11.40
CA GLU A 139 4.14 24.35 -12.37
C GLU A 139 4.53 23.99 -13.82
N ASP A 140 3.74 24.47 -14.81
CA ASP A 140 4.13 24.48 -16.22
C ASP A 140 5.22 25.54 -16.48
N ALA A 141 5.71 25.61 -17.73
CA ALA A 141 6.74 26.59 -18.13
C ALA A 141 6.29 28.05 -17.95
N GLU A 142 4.99 28.29 -17.76
CA GLU A 142 4.35 29.58 -17.55
C GLU A 142 4.01 29.85 -16.08
N GLY A 143 4.41 28.99 -15.15
CA GLY A 143 4.17 29.15 -13.71
C GLY A 143 2.73 28.86 -13.29
N LYS A 144 1.98 28.06 -14.07
CA LYS A 144 0.63 27.62 -13.68
C LYS A 144 0.69 26.23 -13.07
N PRO A 145 -0.09 25.96 -12.01
CA PRO A 145 -0.16 24.63 -11.43
C PRO A 145 -0.64 23.62 -12.48
N LEU A 146 0.12 22.55 -12.64
CA LEU A 146 -0.28 21.44 -13.49
C LEU A 146 -1.38 20.62 -12.79
N PRO A 147 -2.34 20.07 -13.54
CA PRO A 147 -3.26 19.09 -12.97
C PRO A 147 -2.46 17.91 -12.40
N GLY A 148 -2.90 17.36 -11.26
CA GLY A 148 -2.25 16.18 -10.71
C GLY A 148 -2.55 14.94 -11.52
N ASP A 149 -1.60 14.01 -11.54
CA ASP A 149 -1.76 12.68 -12.11
C ASP A 149 -1.78 11.61 -11.02
N CYS A 150 -2.58 10.57 -11.25
CA CYS A 150 -2.68 9.43 -10.34
C CYS A 150 -1.57 8.43 -10.67
N TYR A 151 -0.79 8.06 -9.66
CA TYR A 151 0.29 7.08 -9.78
C TYR A 151 0.04 5.90 -8.87
N ALA A 152 0.08 4.69 -9.43
CA ALA A 152 0.01 3.45 -8.68
C ALA A 152 1.27 3.30 -7.82
N MET A 153 1.09 3.41 -6.50
CA MET A 153 2.16 3.31 -5.52
C MET A 153 2.50 1.84 -5.26
N PRO A 154 3.75 1.52 -4.90
CA PRO A 154 4.09 0.17 -4.50
C PRO A 154 3.29 -0.22 -3.26
N ALA A 155 2.88 -1.48 -3.20
CA ALA A 155 2.30 -2.04 -1.99
C ALA A 155 3.33 -2.05 -0.85
N CYS A 156 2.84 -2.04 0.39
CA CYS A 156 3.70 -2.26 1.55
C CYS A 156 4.34 -3.65 1.51
N GLY A 157 5.41 -3.85 2.27
CA GLY A 157 5.89 -5.19 2.59
C GLY A 157 4.88 -5.97 3.44
N GLU A 158 5.09 -7.28 3.54
CA GLU A 158 4.28 -8.16 4.40
C GLU A 158 4.32 -7.69 5.87
N ASP A 159 5.46 -7.15 6.30
CA ASP A 159 5.69 -6.56 7.63
C ASP A 159 5.23 -5.10 7.78
N GLY A 160 4.68 -4.51 6.72
CA GLY A 160 4.30 -3.08 6.69
C GLY A 160 5.47 -2.13 6.43
N SER A 161 6.63 -2.64 6.02
CA SER A 161 7.77 -1.80 5.60
C SER A 161 7.54 -1.16 4.22
N CYS A 162 8.25 -0.08 3.95
CA CYS A 162 8.30 0.63 2.68
C CYS A 162 9.74 1.01 2.32
N PRO A 163 10.03 1.32 1.04
CA PRO A 163 11.38 1.68 0.64
C PRO A 163 11.79 2.98 1.31
N LYS A 164 12.99 3.01 1.89
CA LYS A 164 13.49 4.17 2.64
C LYS A 164 14.74 4.81 2.06
N ASP A 165 15.32 4.25 1.01
CA ASP A 165 16.68 4.59 0.60
C ASP A 165 16.81 5.96 -0.09
N VAL A 166 15.71 6.51 -0.62
CA VAL A 166 15.75 7.74 -1.42
C VAL A 166 14.98 8.88 -0.78
N THR A 167 13.71 8.67 -0.46
CA THR A 167 12.82 9.70 0.11
C THR A 167 12.27 9.30 1.48
N GLY A 168 12.48 8.06 1.91
CA GLY A 168 11.75 7.51 3.06
C GLY A 168 10.35 7.07 2.67
N GLY A 169 9.68 6.38 3.58
CA GLY A 169 8.29 6.01 3.36
C GLY A 169 7.72 5.16 4.47
N VAL A 170 6.41 5.26 4.64
CA VAL A 170 5.63 4.44 5.57
C VAL A 170 4.51 3.75 4.84
N CYS A 171 4.12 2.57 5.31
CA CYS A 171 2.90 1.95 4.86
C CYS A 171 1.70 2.82 5.24
N ASN A 172 0.66 2.83 4.41
CA ASN A 172 -0.63 3.47 4.72
C ASN A 172 -1.35 2.73 5.86
N GLU A 173 -0.77 2.70 7.04
CA GLU A 173 -1.24 2.06 8.25
C GLU A 173 -0.83 2.91 9.45
N LYS A 174 -1.77 3.14 10.35
CA LYS A 174 -1.50 3.85 11.60
C LYS A 174 -0.90 2.90 12.62
N ALA A 175 0.06 3.39 13.40
CA ALA A 175 0.62 2.63 14.52
C ALA A 175 -0.45 2.16 15.54
N ALA A 176 -1.51 2.94 15.73
CA ALA A 176 -2.65 2.61 16.59
C ALA A 176 -3.73 1.73 15.91
N GLY A 177 -3.49 1.27 14.68
CA GLY A 177 -4.47 0.58 13.83
C GLY A 177 -5.29 1.53 12.95
N GLY A 178 -5.74 1.01 11.82
CA GLY A 178 -6.45 1.77 10.77
C GLY A 178 -5.50 2.36 9.71
N LYS A 179 -6.03 3.17 8.80
CA LYS A 179 -5.31 3.75 7.67
C LYS A 179 -4.96 5.22 7.89
N ILE A 180 -3.86 5.69 7.32
CA ILE A 180 -3.49 7.12 7.29
C ILE A 180 -4.49 7.84 6.40
N ILE A 181 -4.63 7.36 5.17
CA ILE A 181 -5.64 7.76 4.21
C ILE A 181 -6.69 6.66 4.13
N ALA A 182 -7.89 6.98 4.61
CA ALA A 182 -8.96 6.01 4.80
C ALA A 182 -9.46 5.37 3.49
N SER A 183 -9.31 6.05 2.35
CA SER A 183 -9.76 5.57 1.04
C SER A 183 -8.69 4.81 0.26
N LYS A 184 -7.55 4.49 0.88
CA LYS A 184 -6.40 3.86 0.21
C LYS A 184 -6.07 2.52 0.83
N GLY A 185 -5.56 1.62 -0.01
CA GLY A 185 -5.11 0.28 0.35
C GLY A 185 -3.80 0.26 1.14
N ARG A 186 -3.16 -0.92 1.22
CA ARG A 186 -1.80 -1.07 1.80
C ARG A 186 -0.74 -0.63 0.79
N ILE A 187 -0.63 0.68 0.58
CA ILE A 187 0.39 1.30 -0.28
C ILE A 187 1.44 2.06 0.53
N CYS A 188 2.64 2.17 -0.04
CA CYS A 188 3.71 3.00 0.50
C CYS A 188 3.48 4.48 0.19
N LEU A 189 3.42 5.27 1.25
CA LEU A 189 3.37 6.73 1.19
C LEU A 189 4.79 7.25 1.30
N MET A 190 5.42 7.46 0.14
CA MET A 190 6.80 7.90 0.03
C MET A 190 6.97 9.32 0.60
N GLY A 191 8.11 9.58 1.22
CA GLY A 191 8.42 10.87 1.87
C GLY A 191 7.82 11.04 3.26
N LEU A 192 6.88 10.19 3.69
CA LEU A 192 6.26 10.25 5.02
C LEU A 192 6.99 9.37 6.03
N CYS A 193 6.90 9.72 7.32
CA CYS A 193 7.62 9.05 8.39
C CYS A 193 6.89 9.04 9.75
N TYR A 194 7.05 7.95 10.51
CA TYR A 194 6.71 7.83 11.93
C TYR A 194 7.93 8.01 12.86
N GLY A 195 9.14 7.88 12.35
CA GLY A 195 10.37 8.28 13.02
C GLY A 195 11.55 8.27 12.05
N ASP A 196 12.74 8.61 12.56
CA ASP A 196 13.95 8.74 11.72
C ASP A 196 14.34 7.42 11.04
N THR A 197 13.89 6.28 11.58
CA THR A 197 14.11 4.96 10.97
C THR A 197 13.39 4.75 9.65
N ASP A 198 12.38 5.57 9.37
CA ASP A 198 11.59 5.54 8.13
C ASP A 198 12.19 6.44 7.05
N CYS A 199 13.22 7.21 7.40
CA CYS A 199 13.90 8.14 6.51
C CYS A 199 15.23 7.59 5.98
N PRO A 200 15.73 8.12 4.85
CA PRO A 200 17.07 7.83 4.36
C PRO A 200 18.13 8.27 5.36
N GLU A 201 19.36 7.77 5.19
CA GLU A 201 20.50 8.29 5.95
C GLU A 201 20.65 9.81 5.74
N LYS A 202 20.93 10.55 6.82
CA LYS A 202 21.07 12.02 6.84
C LYS A 202 19.78 12.80 6.63
N MET A 203 18.63 12.14 6.85
CA MET A 203 17.34 12.78 6.95
C MET A 203 16.70 12.50 8.32
N GLU A 204 15.94 13.46 8.81
CA GLU A 204 15.21 13.38 10.07
C GLU A 204 13.71 13.43 9.80
N CYS A 205 12.94 12.75 10.65
CA CYS A 205 11.49 12.74 10.53
C CYS A 205 10.88 13.97 11.19
N MET A 206 10.50 14.96 10.36
CA MET A 206 9.88 16.17 10.85
C MET A 206 8.37 16.02 10.99
N LYS A 207 7.87 16.05 12.23
CA LYS A 207 6.43 15.91 12.52
C LYS A 207 5.65 17.16 12.11
N SER A 208 4.67 16.97 11.23
CA SER A 208 3.77 18.03 10.77
C SER A 208 2.29 17.70 11.01
N PHE A 209 1.95 16.42 11.20
CA PHE A 209 0.57 15.94 11.29
C PHE A 209 0.41 14.96 12.47
N GLY A 210 0.54 15.47 13.69
CA GLY A 210 0.52 14.63 14.90
C GLY A 210 1.73 13.69 14.92
N ASP A 211 1.49 12.38 14.94
CA ASP A 211 2.55 11.37 14.93
C ASP A 211 3.14 11.13 13.53
N LEU A 212 2.56 11.72 12.48
CA LEU A 212 3.06 11.59 11.10
C LEU A 212 3.88 12.82 10.71
N GLY A 213 5.01 12.58 10.05
CA GLY A 213 5.91 13.61 9.55
C GLY A 213 6.33 13.38 8.11
N ALA A 214 7.25 14.22 7.66
CA ALA A 214 7.95 14.09 6.39
C ALA A 214 9.46 13.98 6.62
N CYS A 215 10.15 13.19 5.78
CA CYS A 215 11.60 13.09 5.82
C CYS A 215 12.22 14.35 5.23
N MET A 216 13.01 15.05 6.05
CA MET A 216 13.69 16.29 5.69
C MET A 216 15.20 16.14 5.90
N PRO A 217 16.06 16.81 5.12
CA PRO A 217 17.50 16.79 5.39
C PRO A 217 17.82 17.24 6.82
N GLU A 218 18.79 16.58 7.46
CA GLU A 218 19.28 16.95 8.80
C GLU A 218 19.61 18.45 8.89
N GLY A 219 19.14 19.10 9.96
CA GLY A 219 19.36 20.54 10.18
C GLY A 219 18.57 21.45 9.23
N MET A 220 17.82 20.91 8.29
CA MET A 220 16.87 21.65 7.48
C MET A 220 15.56 21.76 8.26
N ASN A 221 15.51 22.76 9.13
CA ASN A 221 14.27 23.24 9.71
C ASN A 221 13.67 24.26 8.73
N PRO A 222 12.68 23.94 7.87
CA PRO A 222 12.15 24.87 6.87
C PRO A 222 11.32 26.01 7.51
N GLY A 223 11.55 26.32 8.78
CA GLY A 223 10.83 27.32 9.55
C GLY A 223 9.73 26.72 10.41
N GLY A 224 10.00 25.59 11.05
CA GLY A 224 9.13 24.86 11.98
C GLY A 224 9.76 24.71 13.37
N CYS A 225 9.42 25.54 14.34
CA CYS A 225 9.95 25.46 15.71
C CYS A 225 8.82 25.21 16.71
N GLN A 226 9.09 24.49 17.80
CA GLN A 226 8.17 24.39 18.94
C GLN A 226 8.62 25.32 20.07
N THR A 227 9.92 25.57 20.15
CA THR A 227 10.61 26.36 21.16
C THR A 227 11.76 27.16 20.52
N ASP A 228 12.26 28.17 21.23
CA ASP A 228 13.41 28.97 20.77
C ASP A 228 14.68 28.12 20.57
N ASP A 229 14.81 27.00 21.30
CA ASP A 229 15.96 26.10 21.19
C ASP A 229 15.97 25.30 19.87
N ASP A 230 14.84 25.25 19.15
CA ASP A 230 14.72 24.60 17.85
C ASP A 230 15.23 25.49 16.69
N CYS A 231 15.64 26.73 17.00
CA CYS A 231 16.06 27.73 16.04
C CYS A 231 17.58 27.93 16.00
N PRO A 232 18.16 28.25 14.83
CA PRO A 232 19.55 28.66 14.71
C PRO A 232 19.88 29.86 15.62
N GLU A 233 21.15 29.99 16.00
CA GLU A 233 21.61 31.10 16.84
C GLU A 233 21.28 32.47 16.19
N GLY A 234 20.53 33.31 16.93
CA GLY A 234 20.07 34.62 16.45
C GLY A 234 18.62 34.64 15.93
N GLU A 235 17.94 33.50 15.92
CA GLU A 235 16.51 33.39 15.60
C GLU A 235 15.70 32.96 16.83
N LYS A 236 14.42 33.33 16.84
CA LYS A 236 13.44 32.92 17.86
C LYS A 236 12.26 32.22 17.22
N CYS A 237 11.64 31.36 18.01
CA CYS A 237 10.48 30.65 17.55
C CYS A 237 9.22 31.52 17.63
N GLN A 238 8.69 31.92 16.47
CA GLN A 238 7.51 32.77 16.38
C GLN A 238 6.29 32.00 15.89
N GLY A 239 5.16 32.14 16.58
CA GLY A 239 3.89 31.55 16.13
C GLY A 239 3.70 30.07 16.46
N ALA A 240 4.58 29.46 17.27
CA ALA A 240 4.34 28.13 17.80
C ALA A 240 3.15 28.14 18.76
N MET A 241 2.21 27.23 18.52
CA MET A 241 1.02 27.04 19.36
C MET A 241 0.87 25.55 19.66
N ALA A 242 0.07 25.19 20.67
CA ALA A 242 -0.17 23.78 20.98
C ALA A 242 -0.72 23.04 19.74
N GLY A 243 0.11 22.18 19.13
CA GLY A 243 -0.23 21.42 17.93
C GLY A 243 0.08 22.09 16.59
N MET A 244 0.70 23.27 16.56
CA MET A 244 1.16 23.94 15.33
C MET A 244 2.61 24.42 15.49
N PRO A 245 3.54 24.01 14.60
CA PRO A 245 4.90 24.54 14.62
C PRO A 245 4.88 26.05 14.29
N GLY A 246 5.70 26.81 15.01
CA GLY A 246 6.03 28.19 14.67
C GLY A 246 7.12 28.25 13.62
N THR A 247 7.60 29.46 13.32
CA THR A 247 8.69 29.70 12.38
C THR A 247 9.86 30.38 13.06
N CYS A 248 11.06 29.86 12.83
CA CYS A 248 12.28 30.54 13.24
C CYS A 248 12.39 31.82 12.42
N MET A 249 12.36 32.96 13.13
CA MET A 249 12.53 34.28 12.54
C MET A 249 13.65 35.00 13.29
N PRO A 250 14.40 35.90 12.63
CA PRO A 250 15.40 36.73 13.30
C PRO A 250 14.79 37.42 14.51
N ASP A 251 15.51 37.40 15.63
CA ASP A 251 15.07 38.11 16.84
C ASP A 251 15.04 39.62 16.55
N MET A 252 13.86 40.18 16.33
CA MET A 252 13.70 41.59 15.96
C MET A 252 13.68 42.53 17.17
N PHE A 253 14.16 42.09 18.35
CA PHE A 253 14.17 42.88 19.60
C PHE A 253 15.51 42.88 20.32
#